data_AF-L7WQA2-F1
#
_entry.id   AF-L7WQA2-F1
#
_cell.length_a   1.000
_cell.length_b   1.000
_cell.length_c   1.000
_cell.angle_alpha   90.00
_cell.angle_beta   90.00
_cell.angle_gamma   90.00
#
_symmetry.space_group_name_H-M   'P 1'
#
loop_
_entity.id
_entity.type
_entity.pdbx_description
1 polymer ?
#
loop_
_entity_poly.entity_id
_entity_poly.type
_entity_poly.pdbx_seq_one_letter_code
_entity_poly.pdbx_strand_id
1 'polypeptide(L)'
;NVKEAIQWTNIAFMAVCRVINGAATSLGRVPIVLDIYAERDLARGTFTESEIQEFVDDFVLKLRTVKFARTKAYDELYSGDPTFITTSMAGMGADGRHRVTKMDYRFLNTLDNIGNAPEPNLTVLWTDKLPYAFRRYCTKMSHKHSSIQYEGVTTMAKDGYGEMSCISCCVSPLDPENEEQRHNIQYFGARVNVLKALLTGLNGGYDDVHKDYKVFDIEPVRDDVLDFDTVKANFEKSLDWLTDTYVDALNIIHYMTDKYNYEAVQMAFLPTKQRANMGFGICGFANTVDTLSAIKYATVKPIRDEDGYIYDYETIGDYPRWGEDDPRSNELAEWLIEAYTTRLRNHKLYKDAEATVSLLTITSNVAYSKQTGNSPVHKGVYLNEDGSMNLSKLEF
;
A
#
# COMPACT_ATOMS: atom_id res chain seq x y z
N ASN A 1 11.96 29.37 -18.07
CA ASN A 1 12.71 29.56 -16.80
C ASN A 1 12.18 28.57 -15.75
N VAL A 2 12.71 28.49 -14.52
CA VAL A 2 12.29 27.53 -13.48
C VAL A 2 10.87 27.80 -12.99
N LYS A 3 10.46 29.07 -12.90
CA LYS A 3 9.08 29.46 -12.60
C LYS A 3 8.10 28.88 -13.62
N GLU A 4 8.41 28.98 -14.91
CA GLU A 4 7.62 28.37 -15.99
C GLU A 4 7.64 26.83 -15.95
N ALA A 5 8.78 26.21 -15.62
CA ALA A 5 8.88 24.75 -15.54
C ALA A 5 7.98 24.20 -14.41
N ILE A 6 8.02 24.84 -13.23
CA ILE A 6 7.13 24.55 -12.11
C ILE A 6 5.67 24.79 -12.53
N GLN A 7 5.37 25.93 -13.16
CA GLN A 7 4.02 26.27 -13.57
C GLN A 7 3.46 25.30 -14.62
N TRP A 8 4.24 24.86 -15.60
CA TRP A 8 3.80 23.88 -16.59
C TRP A 8 3.57 22.50 -15.98
N THR A 9 4.44 22.08 -15.07
CA THR A 9 4.26 20.85 -14.28
C THR A 9 2.95 20.92 -13.47
N ASN A 10 2.71 22.06 -12.81
CA ASN A 10 1.48 22.31 -12.07
C ASN A 10 0.24 22.29 -12.97
N ILE A 11 0.28 22.93 -14.14
CA ILE A 11 -0.85 22.93 -15.08
C ILE A 11 -1.18 21.51 -15.55
N ALA A 12 -0.16 20.72 -15.91
CA ALA A 12 -0.34 19.33 -16.31
C ALA A 12 -0.97 18.50 -15.17
N PHE A 13 -0.42 18.61 -13.96
CA PHE A 13 -0.93 17.89 -12.80
C PHE A 13 -2.36 18.32 -12.41
N MET A 14 -2.66 19.62 -12.41
CA MET A 14 -4.01 20.13 -12.14
C MET A 14 -5.01 19.74 -13.22
N ALA A 15 -4.60 19.60 -14.48
CA ALA A 15 -5.46 19.11 -15.55
C ALA A 15 -5.85 17.64 -15.31
N VAL A 16 -4.91 16.81 -14.85
CA VAL A 16 -5.19 15.43 -14.43
C VAL A 16 -6.17 15.42 -13.26
N CYS A 17 -5.87 16.11 -12.16
CA CYS A 17 -6.73 16.14 -10.96
C CYS A 17 -8.16 16.68 -11.21
N ARG A 18 -8.41 17.37 -12.32
CA ARG A 18 -9.76 17.86 -12.68
C ARG A 18 -10.64 16.81 -13.34
N VAL A 19 -10.06 15.76 -13.92
CA VAL A 19 -10.80 14.76 -14.71
C VAL A 19 -10.74 13.36 -14.11
N ILE A 20 -9.86 13.13 -13.13
CA ILE A 20 -9.81 11.87 -12.38
C ILE A 20 -10.12 12.12 -10.90
N ASN A 21 -10.51 11.05 -10.22
CA ASN A 21 -10.69 11.02 -8.77
C ASN A 21 -10.10 9.73 -8.17
N GLY A 22 -8.99 9.24 -8.72
CA GLY A 22 -8.29 8.07 -8.22
C GLY A 22 -7.97 8.19 -6.72
N ALA A 23 -7.82 7.07 -6.03
CA ALA A 23 -7.50 7.09 -4.60
C ALA A 23 -6.13 7.76 -4.34
N ALA A 24 -5.18 7.52 -5.24
CA ALA A 24 -3.89 8.18 -5.28
C ALA A 24 -3.69 8.89 -6.63
N THR A 25 -3.22 10.13 -6.59
CA THR A 25 -2.81 10.89 -7.78
C THR A 25 -1.41 11.43 -7.55
N SER A 26 -0.42 10.53 -7.66
CA SER A 26 0.97 10.86 -7.34
C SER A 26 1.60 11.79 -8.38
N LEU A 27 2.48 12.68 -7.92
CA LEU A 27 3.16 13.67 -8.76
C LEU A 27 4.31 13.05 -9.56
N GLY A 28 4.91 11.96 -9.06
CA GLY A 28 6.04 11.29 -9.68
C GLY A 28 7.38 11.85 -9.23
N ARG A 29 8.40 11.82 -10.09
CA ARG A 29 9.79 12.20 -9.75
C ARG A 29 10.19 13.55 -10.35
N VAL A 30 9.45 14.58 -9.99
CA VAL A 30 9.63 15.93 -10.55
C VAL A 30 10.82 16.74 -10.02
N PRO A 31 11.29 16.61 -8.75
CA PRO A 31 12.30 17.52 -8.20
C PRO A 31 13.60 17.55 -9.01
N ILE A 32 14.09 16.39 -9.45
CA ILE A 32 15.31 16.31 -10.27
C ILE A 32 15.18 17.03 -11.61
N VAL A 33 14.01 16.95 -12.26
CA VAL A 33 13.75 17.61 -13.55
C VAL A 33 13.69 19.12 -13.34
N LEU A 34 13.02 19.57 -12.27
CA LEU A 34 12.89 20.99 -11.94
C LEU A 34 14.26 21.61 -11.56
N ASP A 35 15.15 20.86 -10.92
CA ASP A 35 16.48 21.37 -10.54
C ASP A 35 17.35 21.73 -11.76
N ILE A 36 17.16 21.06 -12.91
CA ILE A 36 17.85 21.40 -14.16
C ILE A 36 17.57 22.86 -14.55
N TYR A 37 16.32 23.29 -14.41
CA TYR A 37 15.92 24.67 -14.69
C TYR A 37 16.38 25.64 -13.59
N ALA A 38 16.33 25.21 -12.33
CA ALA A 38 16.77 26.00 -11.18
C ALA A 38 18.28 26.33 -11.27
N GLU A 39 19.13 25.32 -11.47
CA GLU A 39 20.57 25.49 -11.59
C GLU A 39 20.95 26.36 -12.78
N ARG A 40 20.26 26.19 -13.93
CA ARG A 40 20.47 27.05 -15.10
C ARG A 40 20.16 28.52 -14.77
N ASP A 41 19.05 28.78 -14.10
CA ASP A 41 18.58 30.13 -13.84
C ASP A 41 19.39 30.81 -12.72
N LEU A 42 19.87 30.05 -11.73
CA LEU A 42 20.85 30.50 -10.74
C LEU A 42 22.19 30.88 -11.41
N ALA A 43 22.72 30.02 -12.28
CA ALA A 43 23.98 30.28 -12.98
C ALA A 43 23.92 31.53 -13.88
N ARG A 44 22.72 31.88 -14.36
CA ARG A 44 22.47 33.09 -15.18
C ARG A 44 22.13 34.32 -14.35
N GLY A 45 21.99 34.19 -13.02
CA GLY A 45 21.50 35.27 -12.15
C GLY A 45 20.07 35.71 -12.50
N THR A 46 19.27 34.83 -13.10
CA THR A 46 17.86 35.12 -13.46
C THR A 46 16.97 35.17 -12.22
N PHE A 47 17.24 34.30 -11.25
CA PHE A 47 16.60 34.26 -9.95
C PHE A 47 17.64 33.98 -8.87
N THR A 48 17.31 34.38 -7.65
CA THR A 48 18.04 34.05 -6.42
C THR A 48 17.55 32.72 -5.84
N GLU A 49 18.34 32.14 -4.93
CA GLU A 49 17.93 30.93 -4.19
C GLU A 49 16.61 31.13 -3.43
N SER A 50 16.39 32.32 -2.85
CA SER A 50 15.18 32.64 -2.10
C SER A 50 13.94 32.71 -3.00
N GLU A 51 14.06 33.29 -4.20
CA GLU A 51 12.94 33.34 -5.17
C GLU A 51 12.60 31.93 -5.68
N ILE A 52 13.60 31.07 -5.90
CA ILE A 52 13.35 29.68 -6.30
C ILE A 52 12.65 28.90 -5.18
N GLN A 53 13.07 29.09 -3.93
CA GLN A 53 12.38 28.48 -2.79
C GLN A 53 10.93 28.97 -2.69
N GLU A 54 10.67 30.27 -2.89
CA GLU A 54 9.30 30.80 -2.93
C GLU A 54 8.45 30.11 -4.01
N PHE A 55 8.99 29.88 -5.22
CA PHE A 55 8.26 29.15 -6.27
C PHE A 55 7.95 27.70 -5.87
N VAL A 56 8.85 27.04 -5.14
CA VAL A 56 8.63 25.68 -4.63
C VAL A 56 7.59 25.68 -3.51
N ASP A 57 7.67 26.63 -2.58
CA ASP A 57 6.71 26.81 -1.49
C ASP A 57 5.29 27.06 -2.06
N ASP A 58 5.15 27.96 -3.03
CA ASP A 58 3.88 28.22 -3.72
C ASP A 58 3.33 26.98 -4.43
N PHE A 59 4.20 26.23 -5.11
CA PHE A 59 3.79 25.00 -5.78
C PHE A 59 3.29 23.95 -4.78
N VAL A 60 4.04 23.72 -3.71
CA VAL A 60 3.66 22.78 -2.65
C VAL A 60 2.38 23.23 -1.93
N LEU A 61 2.18 24.53 -1.69
CA LEU A 61 0.93 25.07 -1.18
C LEU A 61 -0.25 24.73 -2.11
N LYS A 62 -0.09 24.78 -3.44
CA LYS A 62 -1.14 24.33 -4.36
C LYS A 62 -1.42 22.84 -4.26
N LEU A 63 -0.39 22.00 -4.18
CA LEU A 63 -0.58 20.55 -4.02
C LEU A 63 -1.37 20.23 -2.74
N ARG A 64 -1.09 20.93 -1.64
CA ARG A 64 -1.81 20.80 -0.35
C ARG A 64 -3.30 21.16 -0.42
N THR A 65 -3.73 21.89 -1.45
CA THR A 65 -5.14 22.28 -1.64
C THR A 65 -5.96 21.32 -2.49
N VAL A 66 -5.33 20.30 -3.10
CA VAL A 66 -6.05 19.31 -3.90
C VAL A 66 -6.99 18.51 -3.01
N LYS A 67 -8.24 18.38 -3.45
CA LYS A 67 -9.30 17.66 -2.75
C LYS A 67 -10.21 16.96 -3.73
N PHE A 68 -10.74 15.82 -3.32
CA PHE A 68 -11.72 15.05 -4.06
C PHE A 68 -12.97 14.86 -3.21
N ALA A 69 -14.15 14.97 -3.81
CA ALA A 69 -15.38 14.63 -3.09
C ALA A 69 -15.43 13.11 -2.85
N ARG A 70 -15.57 12.71 -1.58
CA ARG A 70 -15.61 11.30 -1.15
C ARG A 70 -16.89 11.00 -0.37
N THR A 71 -17.33 9.75 -0.44
CA THR A 71 -18.44 9.25 0.39
C THR A 71 -17.92 8.92 1.80
N LYS A 72 -18.82 8.82 2.78
CA LYS A 72 -18.46 8.40 4.14
C LYS A 72 -17.81 7.01 4.17
N ALA A 73 -18.31 6.06 3.37
CA ALA A 73 -17.74 4.72 3.27
C ALA A 73 -16.30 4.73 2.73
N TYR A 74 -15.96 5.67 1.85
CA TYR A 74 -14.58 5.84 1.39
C TYR A 74 -13.67 6.35 2.51
N ASP A 75 -14.13 7.33 3.30
CA ASP A 75 -13.37 7.89 4.43
C ASP A 75 -13.06 6.83 5.51
N GLU A 76 -13.91 5.82 5.69
CA GLU A 76 -13.64 4.69 6.59
C GLU A 76 -12.48 3.80 6.08
N LEU A 77 -12.31 3.66 4.76
CA LEU A 77 -11.27 2.85 4.11
C LEU A 77 -9.97 3.63 3.80
N TYR A 78 -10.07 4.96 3.72
CA TYR A 78 -8.99 5.90 3.44
C TYR A 78 -9.16 7.16 4.29
N SER A 79 -8.96 7.04 5.60
CA SER A 79 -9.22 8.15 6.52
C SER A 79 -8.16 9.25 6.43
N GLY A 80 -8.55 10.46 6.85
CA GLY A 80 -7.68 11.63 6.87
C GLY A 80 -7.68 12.44 5.57
N ASP A 81 -8.66 12.19 4.69
CA ASP A 81 -8.81 12.84 3.39
C ASP A 81 -7.51 12.85 2.55
N PRO A 82 -6.85 11.68 2.36
CA PRO A 82 -5.58 11.59 1.66
C PRO A 82 -5.77 11.72 0.15
N THR A 83 -4.80 12.35 -0.51
CA THR A 83 -4.74 12.44 -1.98
C THR A 83 -3.56 11.68 -2.58
N PHE A 84 -2.60 11.28 -1.73
CA PHE A 84 -1.36 10.59 -2.06
C PHE A 84 -0.64 11.24 -3.23
N ILE A 85 -0.41 12.55 -3.10
CA ILE A 85 0.37 13.34 -4.05
C ILE A 85 1.84 13.08 -3.78
N THR A 86 2.24 11.85 -4.11
CA THR A 86 3.57 11.34 -3.82
C THR A 86 4.58 11.93 -4.78
N THR A 87 5.64 12.52 -4.24
CA THR A 87 6.79 13.00 -5.00
C THR A 87 8.04 12.25 -4.57
N SER A 88 8.70 11.61 -5.54
CA SER A 88 9.93 10.85 -5.30
C SER A 88 11.15 11.76 -5.43
N MET A 89 12.06 11.67 -4.46
CA MET A 89 13.28 12.47 -4.35
C MET A 89 14.51 11.57 -4.26
N ALA A 90 15.69 12.14 -4.50
CA ALA A 90 16.98 11.43 -4.36
C ALA A 90 17.08 10.18 -5.23
N GLY A 91 17.62 9.07 -4.71
CA GLY A 91 17.89 7.83 -5.45
C GLY A 91 19.28 7.75 -6.07
N MET A 92 19.50 6.73 -6.91
CA MET A 92 20.76 6.45 -7.59
C MET A 92 20.56 6.39 -9.10
N GLY A 93 21.59 6.78 -9.85
CA GLY A 93 21.70 6.56 -11.28
C GLY A 93 22.34 5.22 -11.61
N ALA A 94 22.07 4.72 -12.82
CA ALA A 94 22.72 3.55 -13.38
C ALA A 94 24.24 3.76 -13.55
N ASP A 95 24.67 5.02 -13.65
CA ASP A 95 26.08 5.42 -13.69
C ASP A 95 26.78 5.42 -12.32
N GLY A 96 26.08 5.04 -11.25
CA GLY A 96 26.58 4.97 -9.88
C GLY A 96 26.59 6.30 -9.13
N ARG A 97 26.22 7.42 -9.77
CA ARG A 97 26.06 8.71 -9.07
C ARG A 97 24.73 8.75 -8.33
N HIS A 98 24.66 9.54 -7.25
CA HIS A 98 23.37 9.83 -6.63
C HIS A 98 22.54 10.77 -7.51
N ARG A 99 21.24 10.74 -7.29
CA ARG A 99 20.26 11.63 -7.94
C ARG A 99 19.75 12.74 -7.01
N VAL A 100 20.41 12.93 -5.85
CA VAL A 100 20.17 14.08 -4.96
C VAL A 100 20.53 15.39 -5.67
N THR A 101 19.64 16.37 -5.56
CA THR A 101 19.68 17.71 -6.15
C THR A 101 19.39 18.79 -5.11
N LYS A 102 19.61 20.07 -5.42
CA LYS A 102 19.19 21.14 -4.49
C LYS A 102 17.68 21.20 -4.35
N MET A 103 16.93 20.90 -5.41
CA MET A 103 15.48 20.84 -5.38
C MET A 103 14.94 19.85 -4.35
N ASP A 104 15.60 18.71 -4.11
CA ASP A 104 15.19 17.78 -3.04
C ASP A 104 15.23 18.45 -1.66
N TYR A 105 16.26 19.26 -1.38
CA TYR A 105 16.32 20.06 -0.15
C TYR A 105 15.21 21.10 -0.12
N ARG A 106 14.90 21.76 -1.24
CA ARG A 106 13.83 22.78 -1.31
C ARG A 106 12.45 22.20 -1.03
N PHE A 107 12.15 21.02 -1.58
CA PHE A 107 10.90 20.29 -1.30
C PHE A 107 10.79 19.88 0.17
N LEU A 108 11.86 19.32 0.74
CA LEU A 108 11.89 18.99 2.18
C LEU A 108 11.79 20.24 3.06
N ASN A 109 12.43 21.35 2.67
CA ASN A 109 12.43 22.61 3.40
C ASN A 109 11.05 23.27 3.44
N THR A 110 10.11 22.89 2.57
CA THR A 110 8.72 23.37 2.65
C THR A 110 8.06 23.01 3.99
N LEU A 111 8.48 21.91 4.65
CA LEU A 111 8.02 21.56 5.99
C LEU A 111 8.42 22.62 7.04
N ASP A 112 9.54 23.32 6.82
CA ASP A 112 10.00 24.42 7.68
C ASP A 112 9.34 25.75 7.30
N ASN A 113 9.32 26.10 6.01
CA ASN A 113 8.87 27.41 5.54
C ASN A 113 7.34 27.59 5.63
N ILE A 114 6.59 26.60 5.16
CA ILE A 114 5.13 26.67 5.02
C ILE A 114 4.43 25.67 5.95
N GLY A 115 5.15 25.18 6.96
CA GLY A 115 4.65 24.31 8.00
C GLY A 115 4.54 22.84 7.60
N ASN A 116 4.45 22.01 8.63
CA ASN A 116 4.33 20.57 8.49
C ASN A 116 2.98 20.17 7.87
N ALA A 117 2.98 19.25 6.91
CA ALA A 117 1.78 18.75 6.27
C ALA A 117 1.99 17.30 5.76
N PRO A 118 0.91 16.49 5.69
CA PRO A 118 0.98 15.14 5.14
C PRO A 118 1.10 15.11 3.60
N GLU A 119 0.70 16.19 2.92
CA GLU A 119 0.78 16.32 1.46
C GLU A 119 1.71 17.48 1.06
N PRO A 120 2.39 17.40 -0.10
CA PRO A 120 2.57 16.18 -0.89
C PRO A 120 3.28 15.10 -0.06
N ASN A 121 2.99 13.83 -0.32
CA ASN A 121 3.72 12.73 0.32
C ASN A 121 5.18 12.75 -0.15
N LEU A 122 6.08 13.22 0.72
CA LEU A 122 7.50 13.41 0.45
C LEU A 122 8.25 12.08 0.62
N THR A 123 8.59 11.42 -0.49
CA THR A 123 9.23 10.09 -0.47
C THR A 123 10.67 10.15 -0.94
N VAL A 124 11.60 9.81 -0.05
CA VAL A 124 13.03 9.76 -0.34
C VAL A 124 13.41 8.35 -0.79
N LEU A 125 13.91 8.23 -2.02
CA LEU A 125 14.47 6.99 -2.55
C LEU A 125 15.85 6.75 -1.92
N TRP A 126 15.89 5.90 -0.90
CA TRP A 126 16.98 5.76 0.05
C TRP A 126 17.99 4.66 -0.28
N THR A 127 19.26 4.96 -0.01
CA THR A 127 20.36 4.00 0.09
C THR A 127 21.45 4.57 0.99
N ASP A 128 22.27 3.71 1.58
CA ASP A 128 23.48 4.06 2.31
C ASP A 128 24.54 4.78 1.44
N LYS A 129 24.43 4.72 0.12
CA LYS A 129 25.29 5.42 -0.84
C LYS A 129 24.92 6.88 -1.08
N LEU A 130 23.79 7.36 -0.55
CA LEU A 130 23.41 8.77 -0.67
C LEU A 130 24.42 9.69 0.06
N PRO A 131 24.62 10.93 -0.41
CA PRO A 131 25.48 11.91 0.25
C PRO A 131 25.18 12.01 1.75
N TYR A 132 26.23 11.95 2.57
CA TYR A 132 26.08 11.98 4.03
C TYR A 132 25.33 13.22 4.52
N ALA A 133 25.58 14.38 3.91
CA ALA A 133 24.89 15.63 4.23
C ALA A 133 23.38 15.54 3.97
N PHE A 134 22.96 14.91 2.87
CA PHE A 134 21.54 14.72 2.56
C PHE A 134 20.88 13.75 3.53
N ARG A 135 21.52 12.60 3.79
CA ARG A 135 21.03 11.63 4.79
C ARG A 135 20.82 12.27 6.16
N ARG A 136 21.79 13.06 6.65
CA ARG A 136 21.66 13.82 7.90
C ARG A 136 20.53 14.83 7.86
N TYR A 137 20.35 15.54 6.75
CA TYR A 137 19.26 16.50 6.58
C TYR A 137 17.90 15.82 6.62
N CYS A 138 17.70 14.71 5.89
CA CYS A 138 16.48 13.91 5.92
C CYS A 138 16.18 13.40 7.34
N THR A 139 17.19 12.88 8.07
CA THR A 139 17.03 12.47 9.48
C THR A 139 16.59 13.63 10.37
N LYS A 140 17.23 14.80 10.22
CA LYS A 140 16.85 16.01 10.97
C LYS A 140 15.40 16.42 10.70
N MET A 141 15.01 16.45 9.42
CA MET A 141 13.65 16.84 9.02
C MET A 141 12.60 15.82 9.48
N SER A 142 12.92 14.53 9.45
CA SER A 142 12.03 13.47 9.96
C SER A 142 11.84 13.57 11.47
N HIS A 143 12.93 13.83 12.21
CA HIS A 143 12.84 14.06 13.65
C HIS A 143 11.98 15.29 14.00
N LYS A 144 12.07 16.33 13.17
CA LYS A 144 11.33 17.58 13.39
C LYS A 144 9.84 17.47 13.04
N HIS A 145 9.51 16.73 11.98
CA HIS A 145 8.19 16.82 11.33
C HIS A 145 7.43 15.51 11.20
N SER A 146 8.12 14.36 11.17
CA SER A 146 7.50 13.03 10.97
C SER A 146 6.63 12.92 9.71
N SER A 147 6.93 13.68 8.65
CA SER A 147 6.15 13.74 7.39
C SER A 147 6.97 13.36 6.16
N ILE A 148 7.98 12.50 6.34
CA ILE A 148 8.85 12.02 5.26
C ILE A 148 8.81 10.50 5.25
N GLN A 149 8.60 9.92 4.07
CA GLN A 149 8.68 8.49 3.81
C GLN A 149 10.02 8.14 3.15
N TYR A 150 10.46 6.89 3.33
CA TYR A 150 11.68 6.36 2.73
C TYR A 150 11.40 5.04 2.03
N GLU A 151 11.89 4.90 0.79
CA GLU A 151 11.77 3.66 0.01
C GLU A 151 13.12 3.20 -0.53
N GLY A 152 13.36 1.89 -0.52
CA GLY A 152 14.67 1.32 -0.84
C GLY A 152 14.99 1.34 -2.34
N VAL A 153 15.75 2.33 -2.80
CA VAL A 153 16.10 2.45 -4.25
C VAL A 153 16.93 1.27 -4.75
N THR A 154 17.75 0.67 -3.88
CA THR A 154 18.55 -0.52 -4.24
C THR A 154 17.70 -1.79 -4.33
N THR A 155 16.61 -1.88 -3.55
CA THR A 155 15.64 -2.97 -3.66
C THR A 155 14.88 -2.85 -4.97
N MET A 156 14.35 -1.65 -5.26
CA MET A 156 13.69 -1.36 -6.55
C MET A 156 14.62 -1.68 -7.74
N ALA A 157 15.89 -1.27 -7.69
CA ALA A 157 16.83 -1.56 -8.78
C ALA A 157 17.08 -3.07 -8.98
N LYS A 158 17.06 -3.89 -7.91
CA LYS A 158 17.19 -5.36 -8.03
C LYS A 158 16.02 -5.99 -8.78
N ASP A 159 14.84 -5.41 -8.65
CA ASP A 159 13.62 -5.84 -9.34
C ASP A 159 13.51 -5.26 -10.76
N GLY A 160 14.53 -4.50 -11.21
CA GLY A 160 14.63 -3.98 -12.57
C GLY A 160 13.94 -2.64 -12.79
N TYR A 161 13.59 -1.89 -11.74
CA TYR A 161 13.10 -0.52 -11.87
C TYR A 161 14.25 0.44 -12.24
N GLY A 162 14.01 1.29 -13.24
CA GLY A 162 15.01 2.21 -13.78
C GLY A 162 15.37 3.37 -12.87
N GLU A 163 16.41 4.12 -13.24
CA GLU A 163 16.93 5.24 -12.42
C GLU A 163 15.97 6.43 -12.28
N MET A 164 14.93 6.51 -13.11
CA MET A 164 13.85 7.51 -13.04
C MET A 164 12.55 6.98 -12.44
N SER A 165 12.56 5.75 -11.92
CA SER A 165 11.42 5.18 -11.20
C SER A 165 10.93 6.10 -10.08
N CYS A 166 9.64 6.05 -9.81
CA CYS A 166 8.97 6.80 -8.76
C CYS A 166 8.08 5.88 -7.92
N ILE A 167 7.54 6.42 -6.85
CA ILE A 167 6.56 5.75 -6.00
C ILE A 167 5.17 6.32 -6.32
N SER A 168 4.24 5.40 -6.55
CA SER A 168 2.82 5.67 -6.68
C SER A 168 2.10 5.29 -5.40
N CYS A 169 1.14 6.12 -4.99
CA CYS A 169 0.44 5.97 -3.72
C CYS A 169 1.43 5.92 -2.55
N CYS A 170 1.47 4.82 -1.79
CA CYS A 170 2.36 4.67 -0.65
C CYS A 170 3.70 4.04 -1.04
N VAL A 171 3.69 2.83 -1.60
CA VAL A 171 4.90 2.00 -1.68
C VAL A 171 5.07 1.32 -3.04
N SER A 172 4.17 1.55 -4.00
CA SER A 172 4.20 0.87 -5.29
C SER A 172 5.22 1.55 -6.21
N PRO A 173 6.38 0.95 -6.49
CA PRO A 173 7.28 1.50 -7.48
C PRO A 173 6.66 1.41 -8.87
N LEU A 174 6.82 2.49 -9.65
CA LEU A 174 6.51 2.56 -11.07
C LEU A 174 7.73 3.06 -11.81
N ASP A 175 7.83 2.70 -13.08
CA ASP A 175 8.79 3.23 -14.03
C ASP A 175 8.04 3.74 -15.27
N PRO A 176 7.40 4.94 -15.17
CA PRO A 176 6.44 5.40 -16.17
C PRO A 176 7.01 5.52 -17.58
N GLU A 177 8.31 5.85 -17.69
CA GLU A 177 9.03 6.06 -18.95
C GLU A 177 9.75 4.79 -19.43
N ASN A 178 9.59 3.65 -18.76
CA ASN A 178 10.26 2.41 -19.12
C ASN A 178 9.93 1.99 -20.56
N GLU A 179 10.96 1.94 -21.41
CA GLU A 179 10.83 1.64 -22.85
C GLU A 179 10.51 0.16 -23.12
N GLU A 180 10.87 -0.74 -22.20
CA GLU A 180 10.51 -2.16 -22.24
C GLU A 180 9.06 -2.41 -21.81
N GLN A 181 8.34 -1.31 -21.52
CA GLN A 181 6.94 -1.28 -21.12
C GLN A 181 6.68 -2.01 -19.80
N ARG A 182 7.67 -2.06 -18.91
CA ARG A 182 7.53 -2.74 -17.62
C ARG A 182 7.19 -1.73 -16.52
N HIS A 183 6.15 -2.02 -15.75
CA HIS A 183 5.70 -1.20 -14.61
C HIS A 183 5.40 0.26 -14.94
N ASN A 184 4.92 0.58 -16.15
CA ASN A 184 4.57 1.95 -16.50
C ASN A 184 3.39 2.45 -15.66
N ILE A 185 2.40 1.58 -15.47
CA ILE A 185 1.16 1.83 -14.72
C ILE A 185 0.84 0.64 -13.84
N GLN A 186 0.10 0.87 -12.75
CA GLN A 186 -0.43 -0.19 -11.91
C GLN A 186 -1.96 -0.13 -11.90
N TYR A 187 -2.58 -1.27 -12.19
CA TYR A 187 -3.98 -1.55 -11.86
C TYR A 187 -4.10 -1.77 -10.35
N PHE A 188 -4.71 -0.80 -9.67
CA PHE A 188 -4.86 -0.80 -8.22
C PHE A 188 -5.93 -1.78 -7.75
N GLY A 189 -5.56 -2.75 -6.91
CA GLY A 189 -6.47 -3.77 -6.43
C GLY A 189 -7.03 -3.59 -5.02
N ALA A 190 -6.68 -2.52 -4.27
CA ALA A 190 -6.96 -2.45 -2.84
C ALA A 190 -6.29 -3.61 -2.07
N ARG A 191 -7.03 -4.37 -1.26
CA ARG A 191 -6.50 -5.51 -0.50
C ARG A 191 -7.58 -6.52 -0.14
N VAL A 192 -7.17 -7.73 0.23
CA VAL A 192 -8.00 -8.78 0.85
C VAL A 192 -7.67 -8.97 2.32
N ASN A 193 -8.61 -9.53 3.08
CA ASN A 193 -8.42 -9.91 4.49
C ASN A 193 -8.11 -11.41 4.61
N VAL A 194 -6.84 -11.74 4.76
CA VAL A 194 -6.40 -13.15 4.83
C VAL A 194 -6.71 -13.80 6.18
N LEU A 195 -6.80 -13.02 7.26
CA LEU A 195 -7.21 -13.53 8.57
C LEU A 195 -8.67 -14.00 8.52
N LYS A 196 -9.55 -13.17 7.95
CA LYS A 196 -10.97 -13.51 7.78
C LYS A 196 -11.15 -14.76 6.92
N ALA A 197 -10.36 -14.90 5.85
CA ALA A 197 -10.38 -16.12 5.03
C ALA A 197 -9.94 -17.38 5.82
N LEU A 198 -8.94 -17.26 6.68
CA LEU A 198 -8.54 -18.34 7.61
C LEU A 198 -9.71 -18.71 8.53
N LEU A 199 -10.28 -17.74 9.26
CA LEU A 199 -11.34 -17.98 10.24
C LEU A 199 -12.62 -18.52 9.60
N THR A 200 -13.00 -17.99 8.44
CA THR A 200 -14.14 -18.47 7.65
C THR A 200 -13.92 -19.92 7.22
N GLY A 201 -12.69 -20.28 6.82
CA GLY A 201 -12.32 -21.65 6.48
C GLY A 201 -12.51 -22.64 7.64
N LEU A 202 -12.08 -22.25 8.84
CA LEU A 202 -12.24 -23.07 10.06
C LEU A 202 -13.72 -23.37 10.36
N ASN A 203 -14.61 -22.42 10.08
CA ASN A 203 -16.06 -22.53 10.25
C ASN A 203 -16.79 -23.15 9.05
N GLY A 204 -16.10 -23.88 8.17
CA GLY A 204 -16.74 -24.57 7.04
C GLY A 204 -17.23 -23.61 5.96
N GLY A 205 -16.60 -22.44 5.86
CA GLY A 205 -16.87 -21.41 4.88
C GLY A 205 -18.00 -20.45 5.26
N TYR A 206 -18.52 -20.54 6.49
CA TYR A 206 -19.41 -19.53 7.07
C TYR A 206 -18.60 -18.35 7.60
N ASP A 207 -19.07 -17.13 7.33
CA ASP A 207 -18.44 -15.89 7.75
C ASP A 207 -18.22 -15.86 9.27
N ASP A 208 -17.03 -15.50 9.71
CA ASP A 208 -16.60 -15.55 11.12
C ASP A 208 -17.27 -14.49 12.03
N VAL A 209 -18.06 -13.58 11.46
CA VAL A 209 -18.90 -12.61 12.18
C VAL A 209 -20.38 -12.87 11.90
N HIS A 210 -20.76 -13.08 10.64
CA HIS A 210 -22.13 -13.30 10.19
C HIS A 210 -22.42 -14.79 9.99
N LYS A 211 -22.71 -15.50 11.09
CA LYS A 211 -22.83 -16.96 11.16
C LYS A 211 -23.78 -17.60 10.14
N ASP A 212 -24.78 -16.86 9.66
CA ASP A 212 -25.79 -17.32 8.71
C ASP A 212 -25.37 -17.15 7.23
N TYR A 213 -24.23 -16.51 6.98
CA TYR A 213 -23.73 -16.24 5.63
C TYR A 213 -22.62 -17.22 5.23
N LYS A 214 -22.94 -18.15 4.33
CA LYS A 214 -21.95 -19.08 3.75
C LYS A 214 -21.27 -18.44 2.54
N VAL A 215 -19.96 -18.24 2.64
CA VAL A 215 -19.13 -17.59 1.63
C VAL A 215 -18.66 -18.60 0.57
N PHE A 216 -18.20 -19.78 1.00
CA PHE A 216 -17.74 -20.87 0.13
C PHE A 216 -17.91 -22.24 0.79
N ASP A 217 -17.76 -23.32 0.04
CA ASP A 217 -17.83 -24.69 0.56
C ASP A 217 -16.44 -25.19 0.96
N ILE A 218 -16.27 -25.55 2.23
CA ILE A 218 -15.08 -26.21 2.76
C ILE A 218 -15.47 -27.03 3.99
N GLU A 219 -14.75 -28.11 4.27
CA GLU A 219 -15.00 -28.91 5.47
C GLU A 219 -14.57 -28.14 6.73
N PRO A 220 -15.46 -27.98 7.73
CA PRO A 220 -15.14 -27.30 8.98
C PRO A 220 -14.10 -28.09 9.78
N VAL A 221 -13.22 -27.37 10.49
CA VAL A 221 -12.28 -27.99 11.43
C VAL A 221 -13.04 -28.29 12.72
N ARG A 222 -13.07 -29.55 13.16
CA ARG A 222 -13.83 -30.03 14.33
C ARG A 222 -12.96 -30.43 15.51
N ASP A 223 -11.66 -30.25 15.42
CA ASP A 223 -10.73 -30.61 16.50
C ASP A 223 -11.00 -29.77 17.77
N ASP A 224 -10.85 -30.41 18.94
CA ASP A 224 -10.92 -29.78 20.27
C ASP A 224 -9.68 -28.95 20.58
N VAL A 225 -8.55 -29.31 19.97
CA VAL A 225 -7.29 -28.56 19.95
C VAL A 225 -6.90 -28.45 18.49
N LEU A 226 -6.71 -27.24 17.99
CA LEU A 226 -6.39 -27.03 16.58
C LEU A 226 -5.03 -27.64 16.23
N ASP A 227 -5.02 -28.52 15.23
CA ASP A 227 -3.81 -29.07 14.64
C ASP A 227 -3.30 -28.18 13.50
N PHE A 228 -2.01 -27.90 13.49
CA PHE A 228 -1.40 -26.96 12.53
C PHE A 228 -1.53 -27.43 11.08
N ASP A 229 -1.27 -28.70 10.80
CA ASP A 229 -1.28 -29.21 9.43
C ASP A 229 -2.71 -29.24 8.87
N THR A 230 -3.68 -29.60 9.72
CA THR A 230 -5.11 -29.56 9.40
C THR A 230 -5.60 -28.14 9.11
N VAL A 231 -5.25 -27.18 9.97
CA VAL A 231 -5.60 -25.76 9.78
C VAL A 231 -4.94 -25.19 8.53
N LYS A 232 -3.65 -25.47 8.31
CA LYS A 232 -2.91 -25.01 7.13
C LYS A 232 -3.54 -25.55 5.84
N ALA A 233 -3.86 -26.83 5.79
CA ALA A 233 -4.49 -27.45 4.61
C ALA A 233 -5.90 -26.91 4.33
N ASN A 234 -6.68 -26.59 5.39
CA ASN A 234 -7.95 -25.89 5.25
C ASN A 234 -7.72 -24.46 4.71
N PHE A 235 -6.78 -23.72 5.28
CA PHE A 235 -6.49 -22.35 4.89
C PHE A 235 -5.99 -22.24 3.44
N GLU A 236 -5.21 -23.21 2.96
CA GLU A 236 -4.79 -23.25 1.55
C GLU A 236 -5.97 -23.27 0.58
N LYS A 237 -7.07 -23.95 0.93
CA LYS A 237 -8.30 -23.96 0.12
C LYS A 237 -9.05 -22.64 0.23
N SER A 238 -9.09 -22.03 1.42
CA SER A 238 -9.65 -20.69 1.59
C SER A 238 -8.88 -19.64 0.78
N LEU A 239 -7.55 -19.78 0.70
CA LEU A 239 -6.71 -18.92 -0.13
C LEU A 239 -6.98 -19.12 -1.62
N ASP A 240 -7.22 -20.35 -2.08
CA ASP A 240 -7.61 -20.61 -3.48
C ASP A 240 -8.89 -19.83 -3.82
N TRP A 241 -9.96 -20.01 -3.04
CA TRP A 241 -11.22 -19.29 -3.25
C TRP A 241 -11.05 -17.76 -3.19
N LEU A 242 -10.27 -17.27 -2.23
CA LEU A 242 -10.02 -15.84 -2.05
C LEU A 242 -9.30 -15.27 -3.27
N THR A 243 -8.27 -15.96 -3.79
CA THR A 243 -7.51 -15.49 -4.95
C THR A 243 -8.33 -15.50 -6.22
N ASP A 244 -9.10 -16.56 -6.47
CA ASP A 244 -9.95 -16.67 -7.66
C ASP A 244 -10.97 -15.52 -7.69
N THR A 245 -11.67 -15.33 -6.56
CA THR A 245 -12.66 -14.26 -6.41
C THR A 245 -12.05 -12.88 -6.56
N TYR A 246 -10.86 -12.66 -6.00
CA TYR A 246 -10.19 -11.36 -6.06
C TYR A 246 -9.69 -11.03 -7.47
N VAL A 247 -9.11 -12.00 -8.17
CA VAL A 247 -8.70 -11.83 -9.57
C VAL A 247 -9.89 -11.50 -10.47
N ASP A 248 -10.98 -12.24 -10.35
CA ASP A 248 -12.19 -11.99 -11.15
C ASP A 248 -12.73 -10.58 -10.90
N ALA A 249 -12.79 -10.15 -9.64
CA ALA A 249 -13.19 -8.80 -9.27
C ALA A 249 -12.29 -7.75 -9.93
N LEU A 250 -10.96 -7.89 -9.84
CA LEU A 250 -10.02 -6.90 -10.40
C LEU A 250 -10.04 -6.89 -11.93
N ASN A 251 -10.16 -8.06 -12.57
CA ASN A 251 -10.29 -8.15 -14.02
C ASN A 251 -11.53 -7.39 -14.52
N ILE A 252 -12.66 -7.56 -13.84
CA ILE A 252 -13.90 -6.83 -14.16
C ILE A 252 -13.71 -5.33 -13.89
N ILE A 253 -13.21 -4.96 -12.71
CA ILE A 253 -13.01 -3.56 -12.32
C ILE A 253 -12.17 -2.83 -13.36
N HIS A 254 -10.99 -3.36 -13.70
CA HIS A 254 -10.06 -2.67 -14.59
C HIS A 254 -10.52 -2.67 -16.06
N TYR A 255 -11.21 -3.72 -16.51
CA TYR A 255 -11.90 -3.68 -17.80
C TYR A 255 -12.94 -2.55 -17.86
N MET A 256 -13.76 -2.40 -16.80
CA MET A 256 -14.80 -1.37 -16.76
C MET A 256 -14.23 0.04 -16.59
N THR A 257 -13.16 0.20 -15.81
CA THR A 257 -12.46 1.48 -15.67
C THR A 257 -11.89 1.94 -17.01
N ASP A 258 -11.16 1.07 -17.72
CA ASP A 258 -10.63 1.41 -19.05
C ASP A 258 -11.74 1.76 -20.06
N LYS A 259 -12.90 1.12 -19.95
CA LYS A 259 -14.01 1.34 -20.87
C LYS A 259 -14.78 2.63 -20.58
N TYR A 260 -15.00 2.97 -19.32
CA TYR A 260 -15.94 4.02 -18.91
C TYR A 260 -15.29 5.22 -18.23
N ASN A 261 -14.07 5.08 -17.74
CA ASN A 261 -13.35 6.12 -17.00
C ASN A 261 -11.85 6.12 -17.33
N TYR A 262 -11.50 5.94 -18.61
CA TYR A 262 -10.11 6.00 -19.06
C TYR A 262 -9.48 7.34 -18.71
N GLU A 263 -8.35 7.33 -18.01
CA GLU A 263 -7.66 8.50 -17.47
C GLU A 263 -6.90 9.29 -18.57
N ALA A 264 -7.59 9.67 -19.64
CA ALA A 264 -7.02 10.14 -20.91
C ALA A 264 -5.96 11.25 -20.75
N VAL A 265 -6.18 12.21 -19.84
CA VAL A 265 -5.23 13.31 -19.60
C VAL A 265 -3.94 12.81 -18.96
N GLN A 266 -4.03 11.88 -18.00
CA GLN A 266 -2.85 11.27 -17.38
C GLN A 266 -2.12 10.38 -18.40
N MET A 267 -2.87 9.57 -19.14
CA MET A 267 -2.33 8.66 -20.14
C MET A 267 -1.65 9.39 -21.31
N ALA A 268 -2.05 10.64 -21.60
CA ALA A 268 -1.41 11.48 -22.62
C ALA A 268 0.04 11.87 -22.29
N PHE A 269 0.45 11.76 -21.01
CA PHE A 269 1.82 12.02 -20.57
C PHE A 269 2.69 10.76 -20.50
N LEU A 270 2.15 9.60 -20.88
CA LEU A 270 2.86 8.33 -20.86
C LEU A 270 3.23 7.87 -22.29
N PRO A 271 4.21 6.96 -22.43
CA PRO A 271 4.55 6.38 -23.73
C PRO A 271 3.34 5.76 -24.43
N THR A 272 3.35 5.72 -25.77
CA THR A 272 2.21 5.20 -26.56
C THR A 272 1.92 3.72 -26.28
N LYS A 273 2.95 2.93 -25.96
CA LYS A 273 2.82 1.52 -25.59
C LYS A 273 3.23 1.37 -24.14
N GLN A 274 2.40 0.68 -23.38
CA GLN A 274 2.55 0.50 -21.95
C GLN A 274 2.12 -0.91 -21.59
N ARG A 275 2.67 -1.46 -20.50
CA ARG A 275 2.03 -2.57 -19.79
C ARG A 275 1.74 -2.17 -18.37
N ALA A 276 0.77 -2.88 -17.82
CA ALA A 276 0.36 -2.73 -16.43
C ALA A 276 0.90 -3.90 -15.60
N ASN A 277 1.25 -3.61 -14.36
CA ASN A 277 1.13 -4.60 -13.30
C ASN A 277 -0.23 -4.45 -12.59
N MET A 278 -0.72 -5.51 -11.97
CA MET A 278 -1.92 -5.49 -11.15
C MET A 278 -1.52 -5.74 -9.70
N GLY A 279 -1.86 -4.79 -8.82
CA GLY A 279 -1.46 -4.78 -7.41
C GLY A 279 -2.50 -5.46 -6.53
N PHE A 280 -2.16 -6.60 -5.95
CA PHE A 280 -2.99 -7.38 -5.03
C PHE A 280 -2.53 -7.14 -3.59
N GLY A 281 -3.32 -6.41 -2.81
CA GLY A 281 -2.96 -6.09 -1.43
C GLY A 281 -3.38 -7.16 -0.43
N ILE A 282 -2.69 -7.20 0.70
CA ILE A 282 -3.03 -8.05 1.85
C ILE A 282 -3.22 -7.18 3.10
N CYS A 283 -4.27 -7.50 3.88
CA CYS A 283 -4.50 -6.97 5.21
C CYS A 283 -4.66 -8.11 6.23
N GLY A 284 -4.34 -7.83 7.49
CA GLY A 284 -4.37 -8.82 8.57
C GLY A 284 -3.21 -9.82 8.54
N PHE A 285 -2.13 -9.51 7.79
CA PHE A 285 -1.01 -10.43 7.57
C PHE A 285 -0.34 -10.85 8.88
N ALA A 286 0.08 -9.89 9.71
CA ALA A 286 0.72 -10.18 11.01
C ALA A 286 -0.18 -11.04 11.91
N ASN A 287 -1.45 -10.65 12.09
CA ASN A 287 -2.40 -11.41 12.90
C ASN A 287 -2.62 -12.84 12.36
N THR A 288 -2.55 -13.04 11.04
CA THR A 288 -2.67 -14.37 10.43
C THR A 288 -1.43 -15.21 10.72
N VAL A 289 -0.23 -14.63 10.56
CA VAL A 289 1.04 -15.29 10.89
C VAL A 289 1.09 -15.67 12.37
N ASP A 290 0.70 -14.76 13.25
CA ASP A 290 0.67 -14.99 14.70
C ASP A 290 -0.40 -16.02 15.08
N THR A 291 -1.55 -16.03 14.40
CA THR A 291 -2.56 -17.09 14.57
C THR A 291 -2.01 -18.46 14.22
N LEU A 292 -1.34 -18.59 13.06
CA LEU A 292 -0.70 -19.83 12.64
C LEU A 292 0.42 -20.23 13.60
N SER A 293 1.17 -19.26 14.13
CA SER A 293 2.23 -19.46 15.12
C SER A 293 1.68 -19.98 16.45
N ALA A 294 0.61 -19.37 16.96
CA ALA A 294 -0.07 -19.82 18.17
C ALA A 294 -0.58 -21.26 18.03
N ILE A 295 -1.17 -21.61 16.88
CA ILE A 295 -1.65 -22.97 16.61
C ILE A 295 -0.49 -23.97 16.54
N LYS A 296 0.67 -23.56 16.01
CA LYS A 296 1.83 -24.45 15.84
C LYS A 296 2.66 -24.66 17.12
N TYR A 297 2.79 -23.62 17.94
CA TYR A 297 3.76 -23.58 19.04
C TYR A 297 3.12 -23.49 20.44
N ALA A 298 1.82 -23.18 20.52
CA ALA A 298 1.03 -23.20 21.75
C ALA A 298 -0.14 -24.19 21.61
N THR A 299 -1.00 -24.27 22.63
CA THR A 299 -2.24 -25.05 22.56
C THR A 299 -3.40 -24.11 22.33
N VAL A 300 -4.05 -24.22 21.17
CA VAL A 300 -5.22 -23.39 20.82
C VAL A 300 -6.49 -24.25 20.84
N LYS A 301 -7.41 -23.92 21.74
CA LYS A 301 -8.73 -24.57 21.85
C LYS A 301 -9.81 -23.65 21.29
N PRO A 302 -10.53 -24.04 20.24
CA PRO A 302 -11.66 -23.27 19.74
C PRO A 302 -12.84 -23.38 20.72
N ILE A 303 -13.50 -22.26 20.98
CA ILE A 303 -14.73 -22.17 21.76
C ILE A 303 -15.91 -22.11 20.78
N ARG A 304 -16.82 -23.06 20.91
CA ARG A 304 -17.88 -23.32 19.95
C ARG A 304 -19.27 -23.17 20.55
N ASP A 305 -20.24 -22.81 19.73
CA ASP A 305 -21.66 -22.90 20.09
C ASP A 305 -22.23 -24.31 19.86
N GLU A 306 -23.54 -24.45 20.06
CA GLU A 306 -24.27 -25.72 19.94
C GLU A 306 -24.24 -26.35 18.53
N ASP A 307 -24.06 -25.52 17.49
CA ASP A 307 -23.91 -25.96 16.09
C ASP A 307 -22.44 -26.24 15.73
N GLY A 308 -21.54 -26.05 16.70
CA GLY A 308 -20.11 -26.26 16.58
C GLY A 308 -19.38 -25.16 15.82
N TYR A 309 -20.02 -24.00 15.64
CA TYR A 309 -19.42 -22.80 15.05
C TYR A 309 -18.45 -22.17 16.06
N ILE A 310 -17.23 -21.86 15.61
CA ILE A 310 -16.17 -21.26 16.43
C ILE A 310 -16.40 -19.76 16.54
N TYR A 311 -16.63 -19.27 17.76
CA TYR A 311 -16.83 -17.85 18.03
C TYR A 311 -15.72 -17.20 18.88
N ASP A 312 -14.88 -18.01 19.54
CA ASP A 312 -13.72 -17.53 20.29
C ASP A 312 -12.65 -18.63 20.43
N TYR A 313 -11.50 -18.30 21.01
CA TYR A 313 -10.36 -19.19 21.17
C TYR A 313 -9.73 -19.02 22.56
N GLU A 314 -9.29 -20.13 23.17
CA GLU A 314 -8.41 -20.15 24.32
C GLU A 314 -7.00 -20.57 23.87
N THR A 315 -6.03 -19.67 24.02
CA THR A 315 -4.62 -19.93 23.72
C THR A 315 -3.85 -20.16 25.01
N ILE A 316 -3.26 -21.35 25.18
CA ILE A 316 -2.51 -21.77 26.37
C ILE A 316 -1.04 -21.99 25.98
N GLY A 317 -0.14 -21.22 26.60
CA GLY A 317 1.29 -21.24 26.34
C GLY A 317 1.76 -20.08 25.46
N ASP A 318 3.08 -19.93 25.34
CA ASP A 318 3.72 -18.88 24.54
C ASP A 318 4.00 -19.36 23.11
N TYR A 319 4.04 -18.40 22.18
CA TYR A 319 4.36 -18.62 20.77
C TYR A 319 5.16 -17.43 20.22
N PRO A 320 6.01 -17.63 19.21
CA PRO A 320 6.77 -16.54 18.58
C PRO A 320 5.85 -15.63 17.77
N ARG A 321 6.03 -14.31 17.89
CA ARG A 321 5.27 -13.32 17.12
C ARG A 321 6.07 -12.79 15.94
N TRP A 322 5.39 -12.40 14.88
CA TRP A 322 6.03 -11.81 13.71
C TRP A 322 6.48 -10.38 14.00
N GLY A 323 7.71 -10.05 13.59
CA GLY A 323 8.36 -8.77 13.89
C GLY A 323 9.30 -8.79 15.11
N GLU A 324 9.42 -9.92 15.81
CA GLU A 324 10.36 -10.12 16.93
C GLU A 324 11.69 -10.80 16.53
N ASP A 325 11.97 -10.88 15.22
CA ASP A 325 13.17 -11.53 14.65
C ASP A 325 13.31 -13.03 15.02
N ASP A 326 12.19 -13.72 15.21
CA ASP A 326 12.17 -15.16 15.45
C ASP A 326 12.02 -15.93 14.11
N PRO A 327 12.96 -16.82 13.75
CA PRO A 327 12.88 -17.60 12.51
C PRO A 327 11.57 -18.38 12.36
N ARG A 328 10.97 -18.84 13.46
CA ARG A 328 9.76 -19.67 13.44
C ARG A 328 8.53 -18.90 12.96
N SER A 329 8.37 -17.64 13.36
CA SER A 329 7.28 -16.78 12.87
C SER A 329 7.60 -16.23 11.49
N ASN A 330 8.87 -15.96 11.18
CA ASN A 330 9.31 -15.52 9.86
C ASN A 330 9.06 -16.59 8.78
N GLU A 331 9.33 -17.86 9.04
CA GLU A 331 9.03 -18.97 8.13
C GLU A 331 7.53 -19.06 7.79
N LEU A 332 6.65 -18.76 8.75
CA LEU A 332 5.20 -18.75 8.53
C LEU A 332 4.78 -17.54 7.67
N ALA A 333 5.39 -16.37 7.88
CA ALA A 333 5.18 -15.20 7.04
C ALA A 333 5.64 -15.44 5.58
N GLU A 334 6.85 -16.00 5.41
CA GLU A 334 7.40 -16.37 4.11
C GLU A 334 6.52 -17.40 3.38
N TRP A 335 6.03 -18.41 4.10
CA TRP A 335 5.08 -19.35 3.53
C TRP A 335 3.78 -18.66 3.07
N LEU A 336 3.18 -17.80 3.90
CA LEU A 336 1.91 -17.16 3.57
C LEU A 336 2.03 -16.26 2.33
N ILE A 337 3.11 -15.47 2.24
CA ILE A 337 3.31 -14.59 1.09
C ILE A 337 3.58 -15.40 -0.20
N GLU A 338 4.35 -16.48 -0.13
CA GLU A 338 4.63 -17.34 -1.28
C GLU A 338 3.39 -18.12 -1.71
N ALA A 339 2.61 -18.64 -0.76
CA ALA A 339 1.36 -19.34 -1.00
C ALA A 339 0.35 -18.44 -1.73
N TYR A 340 0.22 -17.20 -1.30
CA TYR A 340 -0.66 -16.21 -1.93
C TYR A 340 -0.15 -15.81 -3.33
N THR A 341 1.15 -15.48 -3.44
CA THR A 341 1.75 -15.02 -4.70
C THR A 341 1.74 -16.11 -5.79
N THR A 342 2.01 -17.36 -5.42
CA THR A 342 1.98 -18.50 -6.36
C THR A 342 0.60 -18.70 -6.96
N ARG A 343 -0.46 -18.57 -6.16
CA ARG A 343 -1.85 -18.65 -6.65
C ARG A 343 -2.13 -17.55 -7.67
N LEU A 344 -1.77 -16.31 -7.38
CA LEU A 344 -1.94 -15.18 -8.30
C LEU A 344 -1.23 -15.39 -9.65
N ARG A 345 -0.03 -15.99 -9.64
CA ARG A 345 0.73 -16.28 -10.88
C ARG A 345 0.04 -17.28 -11.81
N ASN A 346 -0.85 -18.11 -11.30
CA ASN A 346 -1.59 -19.10 -12.10
C ASN A 346 -2.82 -18.51 -12.80
N HIS A 347 -3.13 -17.23 -12.55
CA HIS A 347 -4.30 -16.58 -13.09
C HIS A 347 -4.01 -15.76 -14.34
N LYS A 348 -4.97 -15.71 -15.26
CA LYS A 348 -4.94 -14.75 -16.36
C LYS A 348 -5.50 -13.40 -15.88
N LEU A 349 -4.69 -12.36 -16.04
CA LEU A 349 -5.07 -11.00 -15.68
C LEU A 349 -5.52 -10.19 -16.90
N TYR A 350 -6.38 -9.21 -16.66
CA TYR A 350 -6.83 -8.28 -17.67
C TYR A 350 -5.64 -7.57 -18.33
N LYS A 351 -5.64 -7.53 -19.67
CA LYS A 351 -4.55 -7.04 -20.52
C LYS A 351 -3.18 -7.70 -20.25
N ASP A 352 -3.20 -8.97 -19.81
CA ASP A 352 -2.00 -9.75 -19.51
C ASP A 352 -1.08 -9.03 -18.51
N ALA A 353 -1.69 -8.31 -17.55
CA ALA A 353 -0.96 -7.59 -16.52
C ALA A 353 -0.11 -8.54 -15.64
N GLU A 354 1.01 -8.05 -15.14
CA GLU A 354 1.87 -8.79 -14.20
C GLU A 354 1.28 -8.71 -12.78
N ALA A 355 1.06 -9.85 -12.11
CA ALA A 355 0.60 -9.86 -10.73
C ALA A 355 1.70 -9.39 -9.79
N THR A 356 1.39 -8.40 -8.94
CA THR A 356 2.29 -7.89 -7.91
C THR A 356 1.56 -7.87 -6.57
N VAL A 357 2.28 -8.06 -5.47
CA VAL A 357 1.69 -8.14 -4.12
C VAL A 357 2.21 -7.01 -3.25
N SER A 358 1.32 -6.44 -2.44
CA SER A 358 1.69 -5.43 -1.43
C SER A 358 1.14 -5.78 -0.06
N LEU A 359 2.00 -5.76 0.97
CA LEU A 359 1.58 -5.76 2.37
C LEU A 359 1.18 -4.34 2.79
N LEU A 360 0.04 -3.86 2.30
CA LEU A 360 -0.43 -2.49 2.46
C LEU A 360 -1.92 -2.45 2.83
N THR A 361 -2.24 -1.75 3.92
CA THR A 361 -3.61 -1.72 4.47
C THR A 361 -4.28 -0.34 4.36
N ILE A 362 -3.54 0.76 4.44
CA ILE A 362 -4.10 2.09 4.72
C ILE A 362 -4.94 2.03 5.99
N THR A 363 -6.20 2.45 5.99
CA THR A 363 -7.12 2.31 7.13
C THR A 363 -8.03 1.09 7.01
N SER A 364 -7.79 0.24 6.00
CA SER A 364 -8.50 -1.05 5.91
C SER A 364 -8.13 -2.00 7.05
N ASN A 365 -7.01 -1.79 7.76
CA ASN A 365 -6.74 -2.49 9.02
C ASN A 365 -7.84 -2.27 10.06
N VAL A 366 -8.37 -1.03 10.15
CA VAL A 366 -9.47 -0.68 11.05
C VAL A 366 -10.81 -1.13 10.48
N ALA A 367 -11.04 -0.90 9.18
CA ALA A 367 -12.31 -1.28 8.57
C ALA A 367 -12.53 -2.80 8.57
N TYR A 368 -11.47 -3.57 8.29
CA TYR A 368 -11.54 -5.03 8.32
C TYR A 368 -11.53 -5.61 9.72
N SER A 369 -10.84 -5.02 10.70
CA SER A 369 -10.92 -5.50 12.09
C SER A 369 -12.36 -5.41 12.63
N LYS A 370 -13.10 -4.37 12.26
CA LYS A 370 -14.55 -4.25 12.56
C LYS A 370 -15.41 -5.33 11.90
N GLN A 371 -14.92 -6.03 10.89
CA GLN A 371 -15.63 -7.11 10.19
C GLN A 371 -14.96 -8.47 10.37
N THR A 372 -14.05 -8.60 11.33
CA THR A 372 -13.37 -9.85 11.65
C THR A 372 -13.70 -10.23 13.09
N GLY A 373 -14.00 -11.51 13.29
CA GLY A 373 -14.28 -12.11 14.58
C GLY A 373 -13.01 -12.37 15.38
N ASN A 374 -13.16 -13.09 16.49
CA ASN A 374 -12.03 -13.45 17.33
C ASN A 374 -11.08 -14.40 16.59
N SER A 375 -9.81 -14.29 16.92
CA SER A 375 -8.76 -15.24 16.53
C SER A 375 -7.96 -15.63 17.78
N PRO A 376 -7.06 -16.63 17.70
CA PRO A 376 -6.20 -17.02 18.81
C PRO A 376 -5.32 -15.90 19.40
N VAL A 377 -5.12 -14.80 18.66
CA VAL A 377 -4.17 -13.72 19.02
C VAL A 377 -4.78 -12.32 18.99
N HIS A 378 -5.99 -12.16 18.45
CA HIS A 378 -6.68 -10.87 18.30
C HIS A 378 -8.15 -11.00 18.64
N LYS A 379 -8.67 -10.09 19.46
CA LYS A 379 -10.10 -9.96 19.74
C LYS A 379 -10.77 -9.13 18.67
N GLY A 380 -11.76 -9.72 18.02
CA GLY A 380 -12.49 -9.11 16.91
C GLY A 380 -13.70 -8.31 17.36
N VAL A 381 -14.58 -7.99 16.41
CA VAL A 381 -15.82 -7.27 16.69
C VAL A 381 -16.79 -8.12 17.52
N TYR A 382 -17.42 -7.50 18.51
CA TYR A 382 -18.55 -8.09 19.23
C TYR A 382 -19.85 -7.68 18.54
N LEU A 383 -20.78 -8.61 18.30
CA LEU A 383 -22.12 -8.27 17.83
C LEU A 383 -23.09 -8.15 19.01
N ASN A 384 -23.97 -7.16 18.97
CA ASN A 384 -25.13 -7.07 19.87
C ASN A 384 -26.13 -8.20 19.57
N GLU A 385 -27.11 -8.41 20.46
CA GLU A 385 -28.16 -9.43 20.28
C GLU A 385 -28.99 -9.24 19.00
N ASP A 386 -29.06 -8.00 18.48
CA ASP A 386 -29.73 -7.65 17.23
C ASP A 386 -28.85 -7.83 15.98
N GLY A 387 -27.63 -8.37 16.13
CA GLY A 387 -26.67 -8.56 15.05
C GLY A 387 -25.90 -7.30 14.65
N SER A 388 -26.13 -6.15 15.29
CA SER A 388 -25.38 -4.93 15.03
C SER A 388 -23.99 -4.95 15.65
N MET A 389 -23.00 -4.32 15.01
CA MET A 389 -21.63 -4.26 15.52
C MET A 389 -21.52 -3.39 16.77
N ASN A 390 -20.99 -3.97 17.84
CA ASN A 390 -20.67 -3.28 19.08
C ASN A 390 -19.24 -2.76 19.06
N LEU A 391 -19.10 -1.49 18.69
CA LEU A 391 -17.79 -0.82 18.58
C LEU A 391 -17.19 -0.42 19.93
N SER A 392 -17.93 -0.53 21.03
CA SER A 392 -17.46 -0.12 22.38
C SER A 392 -16.54 -1.13 23.06
N LYS A 393 -16.45 -2.36 22.51
CA LYS A 393 -15.60 -3.45 23.01
C LYS A 393 -14.43 -3.78 22.08
N LEU A 394 -14.28 -3.05 20.98
CA LEU A 394 -13.12 -3.17 20.11
C LEU A 394 -11.96 -2.44 20.79
N GLU A 395 -10.99 -3.18 21.32
CA GLU A 395 -9.67 -2.63 21.65
C GLU A 395 -8.96 -2.35 20.31
N PHE A 396 -8.72 -1.07 20.01
CA PHE A 396 -8.01 -0.63 18.80
C PHE A 396 -6.51 -0.58 19.02
#